data_AF-A0A2I0FHV8-F1
#
_entry.id   AF-A0A2I0FHV8-F1
#
_cell.length_a   1.000
_cell.length_b   1.000
_cell.length_c   1.000
_cell.angle_alpha   90.00
_cell.angle_beta   90.00
_cell.angle_gamma   90.00
#
_symmetry.space_group_name_H-M   'P 1'
#
loop_
_entity.id
_entity.type
_entity.pdbx_description
1 polymer ?
#
loop_
_entity_poly.entity_id
_entity_poly.type
_entity_poly.pdbx_seq_one_letter_code
_entity_poly.pdbx_strand_id
1 'polypeptide(L)'
;MTERMKSITEIRNRPEVLKLLKDLHGRGYRYVVRDRESEWLLCYTLKPKKYRDTNSWGYVDPNASGVKMAYPFKNNDMTEINWTNRTAKPITDFIS
;
A
#
# COMPACT_ATOMS: atom_id res chain seq x y z
N MET A 1 0.37 0.43 27.40
CA MET A 1 0.93 -0.06 26.13
C MET A 1 0.21 0.64 25.00
N THR A 2 0.85 1.58 24.32
CA THR A 2 0.24 2.23 23.15
C THR A 2 -0.02 1.21 22.07
N GLU A 3 -1.26 1.18 21.54
CA GLU A 3 -1.77 0.36 20.42
C GLU A 3 -0.93 0.46 19.11
N ARG A 4 0.20 1.18 19.12
CA ARG A 4 1.07 1.50 17.99
C ARG A 4 1.96 0.35 17.51
N MET A 5 1.90 -0.83 18.13
CA MET A 5 2.70 -2.00 17.74
C MET A 5 1.85 -3.23 17.42
N LYS A 6 0.69 -3.06 16.76
CA LYS A 6 0.20 -4.15 15.91
C LYS A 6 1.28 -4.44 14.88
N SER A 7 1.98 -5.55 15.09
CA SER A 7 3.19 -5.91 14.35
C SER A 7 2.96 -5.77 12.84
N ILE A 8 4.01 -5.40 12.10
CA ILE A 8 3.99 -5.46 10.62
C ILE A 8 3.61 -6.88 10.13
N THR A 9 3.77 -7.88 10.99
CA THR A 9 3.45 -9.29 10.74
C THR A 9 1.98 -9.68 10.92
N GLU A 10 1.13 -8.82 11.49
CA GLU A 10 -0.29 -9.13 11.69
C GLU A 10 -1.10 -8.87 10.42
N ILE A 11 -1.89 -9.87 10.00
CA ILE A 11 -2.85 -9.77 8.90
C ILE A 11 -4.04 -8.92 9.37
N ARG A 12 -4.26 -7.80 8.70
CA ARG A 12 -5.36 -6.88 9.00
C ARG A 12 -6.61 -7.26 8.20
N ASN A 13 -7.77 -7.20 8.85
CA ASN A 13 -9.06 -7.31 8.17
C ASN A 13 -9.43 -6.01 7.44
N ARG A 14 -10.45 -6.04 6.59
CA ARG A 14 -10.90 -4.86 5.81
C ARG A 14 -11.12 -3.60 6.68
N PRO A 15 -11.92 -3.61 7.78
CA PRO A 15 -12.08 -2.42 8.62
C PRO A 15 -10.76 -1.82 9.13
N GLU A 16 -9.82 -2.66 9.55
CA GLU A 16 -8.49 -2.23 9.99
C GLU A 16 -7.67 -1.63 8.85
N VAL A 17 -7.75 -2.23 7.66
CA VAL A 17 -7.12 -1.69 6.45
C VAL A 17 -7.70 -0.33 6.09
N LEU A 18 -9.02 -0.16 6.10
CA LEU A 18 -9.64 1.14 5.79
C LEU A 18 -9.22 2.24 6.78
N LYS A 19 -9.17 1.90 8.08
CA LYS A 19 -8.66 2.82 9.12
C LYS A 19 -7.20 3.19 8.87
N LEU A 20 -6.35 2.20 8.54
CA LEU A 20 -4.94 2.42 8.26
C LEU A 20 -4.73 3.25 6.98
N LEU A 21 -5.47 2.96 5.91
CA LEU A 21 -5.43 3.70 4.66
C LEU A 21 -5.81 5.18 4.88
N LYS A 22 -6.80 5.45 5.73
CA LYS A 22 -7.18 6.82 6.10
C LYS A 22 -6.06 7.55 6.86
N ASP A 23 -5.41 6.89 7.82
CA ASP A 23 -4.24 7.44 8.52
C ASP A 23 -3.06 7.72 7.57
N LEU A 24 -2.72 6.74 6.73
CA LEU A 24 -1.64 6.87 5.74
C LEU A 24 -1.92 7.97 4.73
N HIS A 25 -3.18 8.15 4.33
CA HIS A 25 -3.60 9.27 3.49
C HIS A 25 -3.34 10.62 4.15
N GLY A 26 -3.67 10.77 5.44
CA GLY A 26 -3.33 11.97 6.23
C GLY A 26 -1.81 12.23 6.30
N ARG A 27 -1.00 11.17 6.22
CA ARG A 27 0.47 11.23 6.23
C ARG A 27 1.12 11.44 4.85
N GLY A 28 0.29 11.61 3.81
CA GLY A 28 0.74 11.91 2.44
C GLY A 28 0.87 10.71 1.51
N TYR A 29 0.50 9.50 1.95
CA TYR A 29 0.39 8.36 1.04
C TYR A 29 -0.85 8.53 0.14
N ARG A 30 -0.76 8.07 -1.12
CA ARG A 30 -1.78 8.32 -2.13
C ARG A 30 -2.19 7.07 -2.89
N TYR A 31 -1.32 6.08 -2.99
CA TYR A 31 -1.56 4.89 -3.79
C TYR A 31 -1.33 3.63 -2.96
N VAL A 32 -2.09 2.58 -3.25
CA VAL A 32 -1.94 1.25 -2.68
C VAL A 32 -1.86 0.21 -3.79
N VAL A 33 -0.99 -0.79 -3.59
CA VAL A 33 -0.79 -1.92 -4.51
C VAL A 33 -0.63 -3.21 -3.71
N ARG A 34 -0.90 -4.32 -4.39
CA ARG A 34 -0.63 -5.68 -3.91
C ARG A 34 0.68 -6.14 -4.51
N ASP A 35 1.56 -6.67 -3.68
CA ASP A 35 2.79 -7.31 -4.16
C ASP A 35 2.48 -8.71 -4.74
N ARG A 36 3.33 -9.23 -5.62
CA ARG A 36 3.01 -10.43 -6.42
C ARG A 36 2.71 -11.63 -5.52
N GLU A 37 1.48 -12.17 -5.65
CA GLU A 37 1.05 -13.42 -5.01
C GLU A 37 1.30 -13.44 -3.49
N SER A 38 1.18 -12.29 -2.82
CA SER A 38 1.48 -12.17 -1.40
C SER A 38 0.34 -11.52 -0.59
N GLU A 39 0.40 -11.73 0.72
CA GLU A 39 -0.44 -11.03 1.70
C GLU A 39 -0.07 -9.54 1.85
N TRP A 40 0.97 -9.06 1.17
CA TRP A 40 1.48 -7.71 1.35
C TRP A 40 0.78 -6.68 0.47
N LEU A 41 0.26 -5.65 1.14
CA LEU A 41 -0.07 -4.37 0.55
C LEU A 41 1.05 -3.37 0.82
N LEU A 42 1.30 -2.53 -0.18
CA LEU A 42 2.31 -1.48 -0.14
C LEU A 42 1.64 -0.14 -0.46
N CYS A 43 1.81 0.84 0.42
CA CYS A 43 1.38 2.22 0.17
C CYS A 43 2.53 3.10 -0.30
N TYR A 44 2.26 3.93 -1.31
CA TYR A 44 3.22 4.85 -1.93
C TYR A 44 2.69 6.28 -1.90
N THR A 45 3.61 7.24 -1.81
CA THR A 45 3.32 8.69 -1.79
C THR A 45 3.07 9.25 -3.18
N LEU A 46 3.86 8.79 -4.16
CA LEU A 46 3.67 9.02 -5.59
C LEU A 46 3.19 7.75 -6.28
N LYS A 47 2.69 7.86 -7.51
CA LYS A 47 2.18 6.72 -8.28
C LYS A 47 3.34 5.75 -8.60
N PRO A 48 3.34 4.51 -8.08
CA PRO A 48 4.40 3.56 -8.38
C PRO A 48 4.20 2.95 -9.77
N LYS A 49 5.29 2.42 -10.32
CA LYS A 49 5.32 1.59 -11.53
C LYS A 49 5.56 0.14 -11.13
N LYS A 50 4.99 -0.77 -11.93
CA LYS A 50 5.27 -2.20 -11.83
C LYS A 50 6.49 -2.56 -12.67
N TYR A 51 7.48 -3.17 -12.05
CA TYR A 51 8.70 -3.69 -12.66
C TYR A 51 8.53 -5.19 -12.90
N ARG A 52 8.53 -5.60 -14.18
CA ARG A 52 8.22 -6.98 -14.59
C ARG A 52 9.41 -7.92 -14.40
N ASP A 53 10.61 -7.39 -14.55
CA ASP A 53 11.90 -8.04 -14.33
C ASP A 53 12.06 -8.49 -12.87
N THR A 54 11.73 -7.61 -11.93
CA THR A 54 11.84 -7.90 -10.49
C THR A 54 10.53 -8.34 -9.85
N ASN A 55 9.43 -8.37 -10.61
CA ASN A 55 8.08 -8.63 -10.12
C ASN A 55 7.71 -7.78 -8.90
N SER A 56 8.09 -6.50 -8.90
CA SER A 56 7.88 -5.60 -7.77
C SER A 56 7.25 -4.28 -8.19
N TRP A 57 6.84 -3.49 -7.19
CA TRP A 57 6.42 -2.10 -7.37
C TRP A 57 7.49 -1.14 -6.85
N GLY A 58 7.68 -0.02 -7.55
CA GLY A 58 8.65 1.00 -7.14
C GLY A 58 8.37 2.36 -7.74
N TYR A 59 9.09 3.38 -7.30
CA TYR A 59 9.03 4.70 -7.90
C TYR A 59 9.80 4.73 -9.21
N VAL A 60 9.26 5.44 -10.21
CA VAL A 60 9.96 5.70 -11.47
C VAL A 60 11.22 6.53 -11.22
N ASP A 61 11.11 7.55 -10.37
CA ASP A 61 12.22 8.34 -9.85
C ASP A 61 12.18 8.27 -8.31
N PRO A 62 13.07 7.51 -7.66
CA PRO A 62 13.11 7.41 -6.20
C PRO A 62 13.64 8.69 -5.51
N ASN A 63 14.23 9.62 -6.26
CA ASN A 63 14.77 10.88 -5.74
C ASN A 63 13.82 12.07 -5.96
N ALA A 64 12.66 11.84 -6.58
CA ALA A 64 11.67 12.87 -6.79
C ALA A 64 11.21 13.48 -5.46
N SER A 65 10.95 14.79 -5.46
CA SER A 65 10.43 15.49 -4.29
C SER A 65 9.11 14.89 -3.82
N GLY A 66 8.99 14.67 -2.51
CA GLY A 66 7.80 14.08 -1.88
C GLY A 66 7.79 12.55 -1.83
N VAL A 67 8.81 11.87 -2.39
CA VAL A 67 8.98 10.42 -2.23
C VAL A 67 9.25 10.08 -0.76
N LYS A 68 8.51 9.09 -0.24
CA LYS A 68 8.79 8.41 1.03
C LYS A 68 8.93 6.91 0.81
N MET A 69 9.61 6.23 1.74
CA MET A 69 9.63 4.75 1.76
C MET A 69 8.21 4.18 1.72
N ALA A 70 8.04 3.10 0.96
CA ALA A 70 6.77 2.39 0.89
C ALA A 70 6.38 1.88 2.28
N TYR A 71 5.09 1.94 2.60
CA TYR A 71 4.58 1.44 3.88
C TYR A 71 3.96 0.05 3.69
N PRO A 72 4.60 -1.03 4.19
CA PRO A 72 4.09 -2.39 4.06
C PRO A 72 3.10 -2.75 5.18
N PHE A 73 2.06 -3.49 4.84
CA PHE A 73 1.19 -4.16 5.81
C PHE A 73 0.53 -5.39 5.18
N LYS A 74 0.10 -6.34 6.02
CA LYS A 74 -0.52 -7.59 5.57
C LYS A 74 -2.04 -7.51 5.54
N ASN A 75 -2.65 -8.13 4.53
CA ASN A 75 -4.10 -8.22 4.34
C ASN A 75 -4.42 -9.34 3.34
N ASN A 76 -5.51 -10.09 3.52
CA ASN A 76 -5.93 -11.13 2.57
C ASN A 76 -7.34 -10.92 1.97
N ASP A 77 -8.12 -9.95 2.46
CA ASP A 77 -9.54 -9.78 2.11
C ASP A 77 -9.84 -8.57 1.19
N MET A 78 -8.87 -7.69 0.90
CA MET A 78 -9.01 -6.60 -0.09
C MET A 78 -8.68 -7.10 -1.50
N THR A 79 -9.53 -7.95 -2.06
CA THR A 79 -9.32 -8.64 -3.34
C THR A 79 -9.31 -7.71 -4.55
N GLU A 80 -9.93 -6.53 -4.44
CA GLU A 80 -9.94 -5.48 -5.45
C GLU A 80 -8.57 -4.78 -5.64
N ILE A 81 -7.68 -4.92 -4.65
CA ILE A 81 -6.27 -4.54 -4.75
C ILE A 81 -5.49 -5.81 -5.09
N ASN A 82 -5.26 -6.05 -6.38
CA ASN A 82 -4.67 -7.28 -6.89
C ASN A 82 -3.38 -7.01 -7.69
N TRP A 83 -2.42 -7.94 -7.64
CA TRP A 83 -1.18 -7.86 -8.42
C TRP A 83 -1.44 -7.73 -9.92
N THR A 84 -2.50 -8.35 -10.46
CA THR A 84 -2.85 -8.28 -11.90
C THR A 84 -3.34 -6.90 -12.35
N ASN A 85 -3.67 -5.99 -11.41
CA ASN A 85 -4.08 -4.63 -11.75
C ASN A 85 -3.01 -3.93 -12.59
N ARG A 86 -3.43 -3.32 -13.72
CA ARG A 86 -2.52 -2.61 -14.63
C ARG A 86 -1.88 -1.37 -13.98
N THR A 87 -2.57 -0.77 -13.01
CA THR A 87 -2.16 0.46 -12.35
C THR A 87 -2.34 0.36 -10.84
N ALA A 88 -1.59 1.17 -10.09
CA ALA A 88 -1.82 1.37 -8.68
C ALA A 88 -3.20 1.98 -8.40
N LYS A 89 -3.81 1.61 -7.28
CA LYS A 89 -5.12 2.11 -6.87
C LYS A 89 -4.97 3.35 -5.99
N PRO A 90 -5.68 4.46 -6.26
CA PRO A 90 -5.77 5.57 -5.33
C PRO A 90 -6.32 5.11 -3.98
N ILE A 91 -5.74 5.61 -2.88
CA ILE A 91 -6.23 5.32 -1.53
C ILE A 91 -7.66 5.87 -1.34
N THR A 92 -7.96 7.01 -1.97
CA THR A 92 -9.27 7.67 -1.92
C THR A 92 -10.43 6.80 -2.41
N ASP A 93 -10.16 5.84 -3.29
CA ASP A 93 -11.16 4.89 -3.79
C ASP A 93 -11.74 3.99 -2.67
N PHE A 94 -11.07 3.92 -1.51
CA PHE A 94 -11.45 3.02 -0.40
C PHE A 94 -11.92 3.74 0.86
N ILE A 95 -11.53 5.01 1.06
CA ILE A 95 -11.71 5.72 2.33
C ILE A 95 -12.75 6.85 2.26
N SER A 96 -13.52 6.89 1.17
CA SER A 96 -14.59 7.86 0.95
C SER A 96 -15.69 7.75 2.00
#